data_AF-A0A3S1KLZ0-F1
#
_entry.id   AF-A0A3S1KLZ0-F1
#
_cell.length_a   1.000
_cell.length_b   1.000
_cell.length_c   1.000
_cell.angle_alpha   90.00
_cell.angle_beta   90.00
_cell.angle_gamma   90.00
#
_symmetry.space_group_name_H-M   'P 1'
#
loop_
_entity.id
_entity.type
_entity.pdbx_description
1 polymer ?
#
loop_
_entity_poly.entity_id
_entity_poly.type
_entity_poly.pdbx_seq_one_letter_code
_entity_poly.pdbx_strand_id
1 'polypeptide(L)'
;FEVFGRSEGSPFAIFGDVERKMYGIMFHPEVVHTPDGARLLRNFVHNIAGIEGDWTMRAYREHAVEAIRNQVGKGKVICALSGGVDSSVAALLIHEAVGDQLTCILVDHGLMRKNEAASVVEMFRQHYNLPLILVDASD
;
A
#
# COMPACT_ATOMS: atom_id res chain seq x y z
N PHE A 1 29.20 -7.44 -22.45
CA PHE A 1 27.80 -7.83 -22.72
C PHE A 1 27.76 -9.12 -23.52
N GLU A 2 26.97 -10.08 -23.05
CA GLU A 2 26.73 -11.38 -23.66
C GLU A 2 25.22 -11.60 -23.82
N VAL A 3 24.85 -12.52 -24.72
CA VAL A 3 23.44 -12.87 -24.97
C VAL A 3 23.08 -14.11 -24.15
N PHE A 4 22.10 -13.98 -23.27
CA PHE A 4 21.60 -15.06 -22.41
C PHE A 4 20.30 -15.68 -22.91
N GLY A 5 19.57 -15.00 -23.80
CA GLY A 5 18.29 -15.47 -24.32
C GLY A 5 17.99 -14.88 -25.69
N ARG A 6 17.36 -15.70 -26.54
CA ARG A 6 16.99 -15.36 -27.92
C ARG A 6 15.59 -15.84 -28.20
N SER A 7 14.89 -15.15 -29.10
CA SER A 7 13.68 -15.62 -29.77
C SER A 7 13.78 -15.32 -31.27
N GLU A 8 12.88 -15.90 -32.07
CA GLU A 8 12.87 -15.72 -33.52
C GLU A 8 12.79 -14.23 -33.93
N GLY A 9 11.95 -13.45 -33.26
CA GLY A 9 11.81 -12.00 -33.50
C GLY A 9 12.76 -11.13 -32.67
N SER A 10 13.57 -11.70 -31.78
CA SER A 10 14.48 -10.94 -30.92
C SER A 10 15.76 -11.74 -30.63
N PRO A 11 16.82 -11.58 -31.46
CA PRO A 11 18.10 -12.26 -31.26
C PRO A 11 18.87 -11.78 -30.02
N PHE A 12 18.40 -10.71 -29.37
CA PHE A 12 18.94 -10.14 -28.13
C PHE A 12 17.82 -10.03 -27.07
N ALA A 13 16.99 -11.06 -26.94
CA ALA A 13 15.84 -11.03 -26.02
C ALA A 13 16.25 -10.86 -24.54
N ILE A 14 17.39 -11.45 -24.16
CA ILE A 14 18.03 -11.25 -22.85
C ILE A 14 19.53 -11.10 -23.07
N PHE A 15 20.11 -10.04 -22.54
CA PHE A 15 21.54 -9.77 -22.62
C PHE A 15 22.03 -9.08 -21.35
N GLY A 16 23.33 -9.15 -21.08
CA GLY A 16 23.87 -8.49 -19.89
C GLY A 16 25.37 -8.65 -19.74
N ASP A 17 25.88 -8.03 -18.69
CA ASP A 17 27.26 -8.07 -18.26
C ASP A 17 27.25 -8.47 -16.78
N VAL A 18 27.65 -9.71 -16.49
CA VAL A 18 27.56 -10.30 -15.14
C VAL A 18 28.53 -9.61 -14.18
N GLU A 19 29.74 -9.29 -14.64
CA GLU A 19 30.75 -8.59 -13.83
C GLU A 19 30.25 -7.22 -13.39
N ARG A 20 29.61 -6.49 -14.32
CA ARG A 20 29.06 -5.16 -14.06
C ARG A 20 27.64 -5.18 -13.50
N LYS A 21 27.03 -6.37 -13.33
CA LYS A 21 25.64 -6.58 -12.92
C LYS A 21 24.62 -5.79 -13.75
N MET A 22 24.86 -5.65 -15.05
CA MET A 22 23.96 -4.95 -15.97
C MET A 22 23.16 -5.97 -16.76
N TYR A 23 21.83 -5.86 -16.77
CA TYR A 23 20.96 -6.81 -17.45
C TYR A 23 19.90 -6.05 -18.25
N GLY A 24 19.64 -6.52 -19.47
CA GLY A 24 18.61 -6.03 -20.37
C GLY A 24 17.70 -7.18 -20.79
N ILE A 25 16.40 -6.91 -20.81
CA ILE A 25 15.36 -7.83 -21.26
C ILE A 25 14.43 -7.08 -22.22
N MET A 26 14.01 -7.74 -23.30
CA MET A 26 13.13 -7.16 -24.32
C MET A 26 11.67 -7.60 -24.15
N PHE A 27 11.25 -7.78 -22.90
CA PHE A 27 9.88 -8.11 -22.50
C PHE A 27 9.61 -7.60 -21.08
N HIS A 28 8.33 -7.61 -20.67
CA HIS A 28 7.85 -7.10 -19.39
C HIS A 28 7.74 -8.24 -18.35
N PRO A 29 8.68 -8.39 -17.41
CA PRO A 29 8.62 -9.44 -16.38
C PRO A 29 7.58 -9.15 -15.28
N GLU A 30 7.06 -7.93 -15.21
CA GLU A 30 6.08 -7.48 -14.21
C GLU A 30 4.65 -7.89 -14.55
N VAL A 31 4.35 -8.15 -15.84
CA VAL A 31 2.99 -8.51 -16.26
C VAL A 31 2.74 -10.01 -16.07
N VAL A 32 1.50 -10.36 -15.74
CA VAL A 32 1.07 -11.74 -15.52
C VAL A 32 1.25 -12.65 -16.75
N HIS A 33 1.35 -12.04 -17.93
CA HIS A 33 1.57 -12.74 -19.21
C HIS A 33 2.98 -13.30 -19.37
N THR A 34 3.93 -12.93 -18.49
CA THR A 34 5.28 -13.50 -18.48
C THR A 34 5.37 -14.54 -17.38
N PRO A 35 5.28 -15.84 -17.71
CA PRO A 35 5.50 -16.90 -16.73
C PRO A 35 6.86 -16.70 -16.07
N ASP A 36 6.94 -16.94 -14.76
CA ASP A 36 8.16 -16.72 -13.97
C ASP A 36 8.73 -15.28 -13.98
N GLY A 37 8.02 -14.29 -14.50
CA GLY A 37 8.46 -12.89 -14.50
C GLY A 37 8.74 -12.34 -13.09
N ALA A 38 7.87 -12.67 -12.14
CA ALA A 38 8.09 -12.37 -10.72
C ALA A 38 9.34 -13.07 -10.15
N ARG A 39 9.70 -14.27 -10.64
CA ARG A 39 10.92 -14.98 -10.22
C ARG A 39 12.18 -14.28 -10.75
N LEU A 40 12.14 -13.75 -11.98
CA LEU A 40 13.22 -12.95 -12.55
C LEU A 40 13.44 -11.67 -11.74
N LEU A 41 12.38 -10.92 -11.45
CA LEU A 41 12.46 -9.71 -10.63
C LEU A 41 12.98 -10.02 -9.23
N ARG A 42 12.47 -11.07 -8.59
CA ARG A 42 12.95 -11.54 -7.27
C ARG A 42 14.45 -11.86 -7.28
N ASN A 43 14.92 -12.57 -8.31
CA ASN A 43 16.34 -12.90 -8.44
C ASN A 43 17.20 -11.64 -8.61
N PHE A 44 16.74 -10.69 -9.41
CA PHE A 44 17.45 -9.42 -9.60
C PHE A 44 17.55 -8.62 -8.30
N VAL A 45 16.43 -8.41 -7.60
CA VAL A 45 16.39 -7.61 -6.37
C VAL A 45 17.24 -8.26 -5.25
N HIS A 46 17.04 -9.55 -4.98
CA HIS A 46 17.68 -10.17 -3.81
C HIS A 46 19.06 -10.76 -4.09
N ASN A 47 19.26 -11.45 -5.21
CA ASN A 47 20.51 -12.16 -5.46
C ASN A 47 21.55 -11.30 -6.20
N ILE A 48 21.11 -10.47 -7.16
CA ILE A 48 22.01 -9.65 -7.97
C ILE A 48 22.30 -8.32 -7.28
N ALA A 49 21.25 -7.56 -6.94
CA ALA A 49 21.37 -6.28 -6.26
C ALA A 49 21.66 -6.41 -4.75
N GLY A 50 21.38 -7.58 -4.16
CA GLY A 50 21.69 -7.84 -2.74
C GLY A 50 20.75 -7.12 -1.77
N ILE A 51 19.54 -6.74 -2.21
CA ILE A 51 18.57 -6.04 -1.38
C ILE A 51 17.82 -7.06 -0.52
N GLU A 52 17.78 -6.86 0.79
CA GLU A 52 17.06 -7.73 1.72
C GLU A 52 15.53 -7.58 1.59
N GLY A 53 14.79 -8.61 1.98
CA GLY A 53 13.32 -8.64 1.94
C GLY A 53 12.68 -8.24 3.28
N ASP A 54 13.14 -7.16 3.89
CA ASP A 54 12.72 -6.70 5.22
C ASP A 54 11.47 -5.80 5.20
N TRP A 55 11.08 -5.30 4.02
CA TRP A 55 9.86 -4.52 3.85
C TRP A 55 8.61 -5.39 4.06
N THR A 56 8.06 -5.32 5.27
CA THR A 56 6.81 -5.97 5.66
C THR A 56 5.81 -4.95 6.16
N MET A 57 4.52 -5.25 6.07
CA MET A 57 3.47 -4.37 6.62
C MET A 57 3.60 -4.19 8.14
N ARG A 58 4.24 -5.12 8.84
CA ARG A 58 4.54 -4.98 10.28
C ARG A 58 5.59 -3.92 10.52
N ALA A 59 6.74 -4.03 9.84
CA ALA A 59 7.81 -3.03 9.94
C ALA A 59 7.33 -1.64 9.48
N TYR A 60 6.56 -1.60 8.39
CA TYR A 60 5.97 -0.35 7.91
C TYR A 60 4.99 0.27 8.91
N ARG A 61 4.11 -0.53 9.54
CA ARG A 61 3.18 -0.05 10.57
C ARG A 61 3.92 0.62 11.73
N GLU A 62 4.97 -0.02 12.24
CA GLU A 62 5.78 0.52 13.33
C GLU A 62 6.41 1.88 12.94
N HIS A 63 7.03 1.96 11.76
CA HIS A 63 7.60 3.20 11.24
C HIS A 63 6.53 4.30 11.02
N ALA A 64 5.38 3.95 10.44
CA ALA A 64 4.32 4.90 10.14
C ALA A 64 3.70 5.48 11.43
N VAL A 65 3.44 4.63 12.44
CA VAL A 65 2.89 5.04 13.73
C VAL A 65 3.83 6.01 14.44
N GLU A 66 5.14 5.73 14.44
CA GLU A 66 6.14 6.62 15.02
C GLU A 66 6.23 7.95 14.27
N ALA A 67 6.27 7.91 12.93
CA ALA A 67 6.30 9.11 12.10
C ALA A 67 5.08 10.01 12.35
N ILE A 68 3.87 9.43 12.39
CA ILE A 68 2.63 10.16 12.68
C ILE A 68 2.70 10.78 14.08
N ARG A 69 3.12 10.02 15.09
CA ARG A 69 3.21 10.52 16.47
C ARG A 69 4.17 11.71 16.58
N ASN A 70 5.33 11.61 15.95
CA ASN A 70 6.34 12.68 15.93
C ASN A 70 5.83 13.93 15.18
N GLN A 71 5.14 13.74 14.06
CA GLN A 71 4.60 14.84 13.26
C GLN A 71 3.42 15.55 13.92
N VAL A 72 2.51 14.80 14.56
CA VAL A 72 1.31 15.37 15.19
C VAL A 72 1.63 16.00 16.54
N GLY A 73 2.52 15.37 17.33
CA GLY A 73 2.84 15.81 18.68
C GLY A 73 1.60 15.95 19.55
N LYS A 74 1.27 17.17 19.98
CA LYS A 74 0.09 17.49 20.81
C LYS A 74 -1.10 18.04 20.01
N GLY A 75 -1.01 18.06 18.68
CA GLY A 75 -2.07 18.55 17.81
C GLY A 75 -3.32 17.67 17.82
N LYS A 76 -4.40 18.15 17.20
CA LYS A 76 -5.57 17.35 16.89
C LYS A 76 -5.60 17.03 15.40
N VAL A 77 -6.16 15.88 15.05
CA VAL A 77 -6.24 15.39 13.67
C VAL A 77 -7.70 15.13 13.32
N ILE A 78 -8.10 15.59 12.14
CA ILE A 78 -9.40 15.26 11.56
C ILE A 78 -9.15 14.31 10.38
N CYS A 79 -9.89 13.19 10.34
CA CYS A 79 -9.86 12.27 9.21
C CYS A 79 -11.26 12.17 8.60
N ALA A 80 -11.37 12.54 7.33
CA ALA A 80 -12.61 12.34 6.57
C ALA A 80 -12.64 10.89 6.06
N LEU A 81 -13.59 10.10 6.58
CA LEU A 81 -13.86 8.74 6.13
C LEU A 81 -14.82 8.79 4.96
N SER A 82 -14.40 8.16 3.86
CA SER A 82 -15.23 7.96 2.66
C SER A 82 -15.91 6.60 2.62
N GLY A 83 -15.57 5.68 3.54
CA GLY A 83 -15.95 4.27 3.47
C GLY A 83 -15.01 3.40 2.63
N GLY A 84 -14.03 4.01 1.95
CA GLY A 84 -12.98 3.30 1.21
C GLY A 84 -11.92 2.67 2.12
N VAL A 85 -11.16 1.71 1.56
CA VAL A 85 -10.08 1.03 2.27
C VAL A 85 -8.98 1.99 2.70
N ASP A 86 -8.59 2.92 1.83
CA ASP A 86 -7.45 3.82 2.08
C ASP A 86 -7.69 4.74 3.28
N SER A 87 -8.83 5.44 3.29
CA SER A 87 -9.21 6.32 4.42
C SER A 87 -9.41 5.52 5.70
N SER A 88 -9.89 4.28 5.60
CA SER A 88 -10.07 3.41 6.74
C SER A 88 -8.75 2.96 7.37
N VAL A 89 -7.79 2.53 6.55
CA VAL A 89 -6.45 2.15 7.01
C VAL A 89 -5.71 3.36 7.56
N ALA A 90 -5.83 4.52 6.92
CA ALA A 90 -5.26 5.78 7.41
C ALA A 90 -5.80 6.14 8.80
N ALA A 91 -7.14 6.08 9.00
CA ALA A 91 -7.76 6.35 10.28
C ALA A 91 -7.25 5.40 11.38
N LEU A 92 -7.10 4.10 11.08
CA LEU A 92 -6.58 3.12 12.04
C LEU A 92 -5.12 3.39 12.41
N LEU A 93 -4.24 3.68 11.44
CA LEU A 93 -2.83 4.00 11.71
C LEU A 93 -2.68 5.29 12.54
N ILE A 94 -3.49 6.31 12.23
CA ILE A 94 -3.48 7.57 12.99
C ILE A 94 -4.02 7.34 14.40
N HIS A 95 -5.10 6.58 14.54
CA HIS A 95 -5.66 6.27 15.85
C HIS A 95 -4.65 5.53 16.74
N GLU A 96 -3.94 4.56 16.17
CA GLU A 96 -2.90 3.85 16.89
C GLU A 96 -1.75 4.78 17.32
N ALA A 97 -1.43 5.79 16.50
CA ALA A 97 -0.37 6.75 16.81
C ALA A 97 -0.76 7.75 17.89
N VAL A 98 -1.98 8.30 17.84
CA VAL A 98 -2.38 9.50 18.60
C VAL A 98 -3.72 9.39 19.33
N GLY A 99 -4.39 8.24 19.30
CA GLY A 99 -5.58 7.94 20.09
C GLY A 99 -6.70 8.98 19.95
N ASP A 100 -7.07 9.58 21.08
CA ASP A 100 -8.15 10.56 21.22
C ASP A 100 -7.87 11.92 20.54
N GLN A 101 -6.65 12.13 20.03
CA GLN A 101 -6.35 13.32 19.21
C GLN A 101 -7.02 13.25 17.84
N LEU A 102 -7.46 12.05 17.41
CA LEU A 102 -8.14 11.81 16.15
C LEU A 102 -9.67 11.96 16.29
N THR A 103 -10.26 12.72 15.38
CA THR A 103 -11.71 12.75 15.15
C THR A 103 -12.00 12.32 13.71
N CYS A 104 -12.75 11.23 13.54
CA CYS A 104 -13.19 10.77 12.23
C CYS A 104 -14.56 11.34 11.89
N ILE A 105 -14.76 11.71 10.64
CA ILE A 105 -16.04 12.23 10.13
C ILE A 105 -16.41 11.43 8.88
N LEU A 106 -17.57 10.78 8.90
CA LEU A 106 -18.17 10.11 7.75
C LEU A 106 -19.39 10.92 7.31
N VAL A 107 -19.46 11.26 6.02
CA VAL A 107 -20.61 11.97 5.44
C VAL A 107 -21.35 11.00 4.52
N ASP A 108 -22.57 10.64 4.90
CA ASP A 108 -23.49 9.94 4.01
C ASP A 108 -24.22 10.96 3.15
N HIS A 109 -23.80 11.06 1.89
CA HIS A 109 -24.39 11.97 0.90
C HIS A 109 -25.55 11.33 0.11
N GLY A 110 -26.09 10.19 0.55
CA GLY A 110 -27.22 9.51 -0.10
C GLY A 110 -26.88 8.76 -1.40
N LEU A 111 -25.60 8.73 -1.82
CA LEU A 111 -25.14 8.01 -3.03
C LEU A 111 -24.19 6.84 -2.70
N MET A 112 -24.12 6.44 -1.43
CA MET A 112 -23.33 5.28 -1.00
C MET A 112 -24.03 3.97 -1.38
N ARG A 113 -23.31 2.84 -1.37
CA ARG A 113 -23.93 1.53 -1.59
C ARG A 113 -24.87 1.19 -0.45
N LYS A 114 -25.79 0.26 -0.71
CA LYS A 114 -26.74 -0.24 0.29
C LYS A 114 -26.02 -0.61 1.60
N ASN A 115 -26.42 0.05 2.69
CA ASN A 115 -25.92 -0.14 4.05
C ASN A 115 -24.44 0.24 4.28
N GLU A 116 -23.77 0.90 3.34
CA GLU A 116 -22.34 1.18 3.44
C GLU A 116 -22.00 2.08 4.65
N ALA A 117 -22.75 3.17 4.86
CA ALA A 117 -22.54 4.04 6.01
C ALA A 117 -22.72 3.28 7.34
N ALA A 118 -23.74 2.43 7.43
CA ALA A 118 -24.00 1.61 8.62
C ALA A 118 -22.84 0.63 8.89
N SER A 119 -22.35 -0.06 7.86
CA SER A 119 -21.23 -1.00 7.99
C SER A 119 -19.93 -0.30 8.39
N VAL A 120 -19.66 0.91 7.89
CA VAL A 120 -18.50 1.71 8.31
C VAL A 120 -18.65 2.12 9.78
N VAL A 121 -19.81 2.62 10.19
CA VAL A 121 -20.04 3.01 11.59
C VAL A 121 -19.89 1.82 12.54
N GLU A 122 -20.43 0.66 12.18
CA GLU A 122 -20.29 -0.58 12.94
C GLU A 122 -18.82 -0.97 13.10
N MET A 123 -18.07 -0.98 11.98
CA MET A 123 -16.64 -1.29 12.00
C MET A 123 -15.86 -0.38 12.97
N PHE A 124 -16.02 0.93 12.82
CA PHE A 124 -15.21 1.91 13.56
C PHE A 124 -15.61 2.05 15.03
N ARG A 125 -16.91 2.07 15.34
CA ARG A 125 -17.38 2.23 16.72
C ARG A 125 -17.31 0.93 17.52
N GLN A 126 -17.70 -0.20 16.95
CA GLN A 126 -17.83 -1.44 17.72
C GLN A 126 -16.53 -2.23 17.83
N HIS A 127 -15.72 -2.27 16.76
CA HIS A 127 -14.49 -3.06 16.78
C HIS A 127 -13.26 -2.26 17.21
N TYR A 128 -13.23 -0.95 16.94
CA TYR A 128 -12.05 -0.11 17.20
C TYR A 128 -12.27 0.99 18.23
N ASN A 129 -13.50 1.16 18.73
CA ASN A 129 -13.88 2.20 19.70
C ASN A 129 -13.42 3.62 19.30
N LEU A 130 -13.46 3.89 17.99
CA LEU A 130 -12.94 5.11 17.38
C LEU A 130 -13.96 6.25 17.42
N PRO A 131 -13.57 7.49 17.79
CA PRO A 131 -14.48 8.64 17.74
C PRO A 131 -14.88 8.94 16.29
N LEU A 132 -16.11 8.54 15.94
CA LEU A 132 -16.67 8.71 14.60
C LEU A 132 -17.95 9.56 14.65
N ILE A 133 -17.92 10.70 13.95
CA ILE A 133 -19.07 11.54 13.67
C ILE A 133 -19.67 11.07 12.34
N LEU A 134 -20.93 10.60 12.36
CA LEU A 134 -21.70 10.37 11.14
C LEU A 134 -22.52 11.62 10.86
N VAL A 135 -22.39 12.16 9.65
CA VAL A 135 -23.22 13.26 9.12
C VAL A 135 -24.12 12.65 8.05
N ASP A 136 -25.42 12.71 8.28
CA ASP A 136 -26.41 12.40 7.25
C ASP A 136 -26.69 13.66 6.43
N ALA A 137 -26.41 13.59 5.13
CA ALA A 137 -26.59 14.64 4.14
C ALA A 137 -27.25 14.06 2.88
N SER A 138 -28.18 13.11 3.04
CA SER A 138 -28.89 12.48 1.93
C SER A 138 -30.01 13.33 1.32
N ASP A 139 -30.41 14.41 2.00
CA ASP A 139 -31.49 15.33 1.61
C ASP A 139 -31.06 16.37 0.57
#